data_AF-A0A8S0YQ93-F1
#
_entry.id   AF-A0A8S0YQ93-F1
#
_cell.length_a   1.000
_cell.length_b   1.000
_cell.length_c   1.000
_cell.angle_alpha   90.00
_cell.angle_beta   90.00
_cell.angle_gamma   90.00
#
_symmetry.space_group_name_H-M   'P 1'
#
loop_
_entity.id
_entity.type
_entity.pdbx_description
1 polymer ?
#
loop_
_entity_poly.entity_id
_entity_poly.type
_entity_poly.pdbx_seq_one_letter_code
_entity_poly.pdbx_strand_id
1 'polypeptide(L)'
;MAILSTIGILVVTILVSEVAVLEQKSDIRTYYDAICNNVTKDPFFEDKAVIGKPWRVYFTWNMQLDEYCLEFTFKYADKLTVSRLKFDVESMKIKPTLSKEVLLISMIASPDMLLFNDLSGIPGLFVGMIYDTVENKKMPKKPHKMAMKLLHKGQYLLMTDCSFGTTSLSVRKDNRPKRAEIEAVAVNFTLGDPFPACIMDKDPEE
;
A
#
# COMPACT_ATOMS: atom_id res chain seq x y z
N MET A 1 0.52 18.27 -53.64
CA MET A 1 -0.74 18.11 -52.87
C MET A 1 -0.82 16.80 -52.07
N ALA A 2 0.03 15.79 -52.30
CA ALA A 2 -0.02 14.53 -51.53
C ALA A 2 0.68 14.58 -50.16
N ILE A 3 1.72 15.41 -49.99
CA ILE A 3 2.54 15.45 -48.76
C ILE A 3 1.79 16.08 -47.56
N LEU A 4 0.90 17.05 -47.82
CA LEU A 4 0.12 17.72 -46.78
C LEU A 4 -0.96 16.81 -46.17
N SER A 5 -1.51 15.84 -46.91
CA SER A 5 -2.51 14.93 -46.35
C SER A 5 -1.87 13.85 -45.45
N THR A 6 -0.67 13.37 -45.79
CA THR A 6 0.06 12.37 -44.99
C THR A 6 0.50 12.94 -43.64
N ILE A 7 0.95 14.20 -43.61
CA ILE A 7 1.32 14.89 -42.36
C ILE A 7 0.09 15.11 -41.47
N GLY A 8 -1.05 15.50 -42.06
CA GLY A 8 -2.31 15.66 -41.32
C GLY A 8 -2.80 14.36 -40.67
N ILE A 9 -2.71 13.22 -41.38
CA ILE A 9 -3.10 11.91 -40.86
C ILE A 9 -2.18 11.48 -39.71
N LEU A 10 -0.87 11.72 -39.83
CA LEU A 10 0.10 11.35 -38.80
C LEU A 10 -0.07 12.15 -37.50
N VAL A 11 -0.37 13.45 -37.62
CA VAL A 11 -0.62 14.31 -36.44
C VAL A 11 -1.92 13.90 -35.73
N VAL A 12 -2.97 13.55 -36.48
CA VAL A 12 -4.24 13.09 -35.90
C VAL A 12 -4.08 11.73 -35.21
N THR A 13 -3.34 10.78 -35.78
CA THR A 13 -3.12 9.48 -35.10
C THR A 13 -2.25 9.61 -33.84
N ILE A 14 -1.25 10.49 -33.84
CA ILE A 14 -0.45 10.79 -32.64
C ILE A 14 -1.32 11.43 -31.56
N LEU A 15 -2.15 12.42 -31.90
CA LEU A 15 -3.05 13.07 -30.93
C LEU A 15 -4.10 12.10 -30.38
N VAL A 16 -4.70 11.24 -31.21
CA VAL A 16 -5.70 10.25 -30.76
C VAL A 16 -5.07 9.21 -29.84
N SER A 17 -3.84 8.76 -30.13
CA SER A 17 -3.14 7.79 -29.28
C SER A 17 -2.70 8.40 -27.94
N GLU A 18 -2.25 9.67 -27.92
CA GLU A 18 -1.93 10.36 -26.67
C GLU A 18 -3.16 10.58 -25.79
N VAL A 19 -4.29 10.97 -26.38
CA VAL A 19 -5.57 11.15 -25.66
C VAL A 19 -6.06 9.82 -25.08
N ALA A 20 -6.04 8.74 -25.85
CA ALA A 20 -6.46 7.42 -25.38
C ALA A 20 -5.59 6.90 -24.22
N VAL A 21 -4.27 7.12 -24.27
CA VAL A 21 -3.35 6.75 -23.18
C VAL A 21 -3.58 7.61 -21.92
N LEU A 22 -3.98 8.87 -22.08
CA LEU A 22 -4.32 9.75 -20.96
C LEU A 22 -5.64 9.36 -20.29
N GLU A 23 -6.68 9.04 -21.08
CA GLU A 23 -7.97 8.57 -20.55
C GLU A 23 -7.84 7.24 -19.81
N GLN A 24 -7.10 6.27 -20.36
CA GLN A 24 -6.85 4.99 -19.69
C GLN A 24 -6.11 5.16 -18.35
N LYS A 25 -5.18 6.11 -18.27
CA LYS A 25 -4.46 6.43 -17.02
C LYS A 25 -5.34 7.16 -16.00
N SER A 26 -6.26 8.03 -16.44
CA SER A 26 -7.19 8.68 -15.51
C SER A 26 -8.20 7.71 -14.93
N ASP A 27 -8.64 6.72 -15.71
CA ASP A 27 -9.58 5.69 -15.25
C ASP A 27 -8.97 4.78 -14.17
N ILE A 28 -7.74 4.29 -14.40
CA ILE A 28 -7.04 3.42 -13.43
C ILE A 28 -6.78 4.14 -12.11
N ARG A 29 -6.37 5.42 -12.16
CA ARG A 29 -6.13 6.20 -10.94
C ARG A 29 -7.42 6.44 -10.16
N THR A 30 -8.51 6.77 -10.85
CA THR A 30 -9.84 6.97 -10.25
C THR A 30 -10.32 5.67 -9.59
N TYR A 31 -10.06 4.53 -10.23
CA TYR A 31 -10.37 3.21 -9.68
C TYR A 31 -9.59 2.92 -8.37
N TYR A 32 -8.29 3.17 -8.33
CA TYR A 32 -7.50 2.95 -7.09
C TYR A 32 -7.84 3.93 -5.98
N ASP A 33 -8.14 5.19 -6.32
CA ASP A 33 -8.65 6.15 -5.36
C ASP A 33 -10.00 5.70 -4.79
N ALA A 34 -10.88 5.11 -5.61
CA ALA A 34 -12.15 4.55 -5.16
C ALA A 34 -11.98 3.34 -4.23
N ILE A 35 -11.04 2.44 -4.52
CA ILE A 35 -10.67 1.33 -3.62
C ILE A 35 -10.23 1.88 -2.27
N CYS A 36 -9.32 2.85 -2.27
CA CYS A 36 -8.82 3.43 -1.03
C CYS A 36 -9.91 4.15 -0.24
N ASN A 37 -10.78 4.91 -0.92
CA ASN A 37 -11.93 5.53 -0.28
C ASN A 37 -12.87 4.49 0.34
N ASN A 38 -13.01 3.31 -0.28
CA ASN A 38 -13.84 2.24 0.28
C ASN A 38 -13.21 1.61 1.52
N VAL A 39 -11.88 1.39 1.50
CA VAL A 39 -11.12 0.87 2.65
C VAL A 39 -11.15 1.85 3.82
N THR A 40 -11.12 3.16 3.54
CA THR A 40 -11.17 4.21 4.57
C THR A 40 -12.58 4.59 5.03
N LYS A 41 -13.64 4.00 4.47
CA LYS A 41 -14.99 4.12 5.07
C LYS A 41 -14.97 3.47 6.45
N ASP A 42 -15.49 4.18 7.44
CA ASP A 42 -15.47 3.78 8.86
C ASP A 42 -14.04 3.38 9.32
N PRO A 43 -13.11 4.35 9.34
CA PRO A 43 -11.71 4.09 9.59
C PRO A 43 -11.54 3.61 11.03
N PHE A 44 -10.97 2.43 11.20
CA PHE A 44 -10.54 1.92 12.49
C PHE A 44 -9.08 1.49 12.38
N PHE A 45 -8.20 2.30 12.95
CA PHE A 45 -6.77 2.02 13.04
C PHE A 45 -6.22 2.62 14.32
N GLU A 46 -5.45 1.82 15.06
CA GLU A 46 -4.81 2.24 16.29
C GLU A 46 -3.35 1.78 16.28
N ASP A 47 -2.41 2.72 16.36
CA ASP A 47 -0.96 2.44 16.36
C ASP A 47 -0.58 1.41 17.43
N LYS A 48 -1.12 1.54 18.64
CA LYS A 48 -0.87 0.62 19.76
C LYS A 48 -1.34 -0.81 19.48
N ALA A 49 -2.30 -0.99 18.58
CA ALA A 49 -2.76 -2.31 18.19
C ALA A 49 -1.81 -2.98 17.18
N VAL A 50 -0.98 -2.25 16.45
CA VAL A 50 -0.09 -2.80 15.41
C VAL A 50 1.39 -2.83 15.79
N ILE A 51 1.85 -1.89 16.62
CA ILE A 51 3.27 -1.72 16.96
C ILE A 51 3.81 -2.91 17.73
N GLY A 52 5.02 -3.35 17.35
CA GLY A 52 5.76 -4.43 17.97
C GLY A 52 5.18 -5.83 17.72
N LYS A 53 4.07 -5.93 16.99
CA LYS A 53 3.39 -7.19 16.73
C LYS A 53 3.70 -7.68 15.31
N PRO A 54 4.11 -8.94 15.14
CA PRO A 54 4.40 -9.50 13.82
C PRO A 54 3.11 -9.79 13.05
N TRP A 55 3.07 -9.34 11.81
CA TRP A 55 1.98 -9.56 10.87
C TRP A 55 2.48 -10.42 9.71
N ARG A 56 1.60 -11.26 9.17
CA ARG A 56 1.85 -12.13 8.03
C ARG A 56 0.74 -11.95 7.00
N VAL A 57 1.11 -11.81 5.73
CA VAL A 57 0.17 -11.68 4.62
C VAL A 57 -0.34 -13.06 4.20
N TYR A 58 -1.66 -13.20 4.08
CA TYR A 58 -2.31 -14.45 3.63
C TYR A 58 -3.10 -14.29 2.33
N PHE A 59 -3.55 -13.08 2.01
CA PHE A 59 -4.21 -12.78 0.75
C PHE A 59 -3.76 -11.43 0.21
N THR A 60 -3.68 -11.34 -1.11
CA THR A 60 -3.38 -10.11 -1.84
C THR A 60 -4.32 -9.91 -3.01
N TRP A 61 -4.59 -8.65 -3.35
CA TRP A 61 -5.30 -8.26 -4.56
C TRP A 61 -4.34 -7.49 -5.45
N ASN A 62 -4.41 -7.76 -6.76
CA ASN A 62 -3.56 -7.14 -7.79
C ASN A 62 -2.05 -7.43 -7.63
N MET A 63 -1.70 -8.48 -6.88
CA MET A 63 -0.34 -9.00 -6.75
C MET A 63 -0.40 -10.49 -6.39
N GLN A 64 0.40 -11.33 -7.04
CA GLN A 64 0.56 -12.76 -6.70
C GLN A 64 1.85 -12.94 -5.90
N LEU A 65 1.75 -13.59 -4.74
CA LEU A 65 2.89 -13.93 -3.88
C LEU A 65 3.15 -15.43 -3.80
N ASP A 66 2.22 -16.26 -4.30
CA ASP A 66 2.31 -17.72 -4.31
C ASP A 66 2.78 -18.31 -2.96
N GLU A 67 3.96 -18.93 -2.94
CA GLU A 67 4.55 -19.59 -1.77
C GLU A 67 5.21 -18.63 -0.78
N TYR A 68 5.42 -17.36 -1.15
CA TYR A 68 6.13 -16.40 -0.31
C TYR A 68 5.26 -15.92 0.87
N CYS A 69 5.73 -16.18 2.09
CA CYS A 69 5.16 -15.65 3.31
C CYS A 69 5.79 -14.29 3.63
N LEU A 70 5.14 -13.21 3.20
CA LEU A 70 5.57 -11.86 3.58
C LEU A 70 5.18 -11.58 5.04
N GLU A 71 6.19 -11.30 5.84
CA GLU A 71 6.05 -10.91 7.24
C GLU A 71 6.58 -9.51 7.46
N PHE A 72 5.95 -8.79 8.38
CA PHE A 72 6.32 -7.43 8.70
C PHE A 72 5.96 -7.05 10.12
N THR A 73 6.62 -6.00 10.61
CA THR A 73 6.38 -5.42 11.93
C THR A 73 6.35 -3.91 11.84
N PHE A 74 5.49 -3.29 12.63
CA PHE A 74 5.50 -1.84 12.84
C PHE A 74 6.35 -1.49 14.05
N LYS A 75 7.17 -0.44 13.91
CA LYS A 75 7.87 0.20 15.03
C LYS A 75 7.79 1.71 14.87
N TYR A 76 8.00 2.46 15.95
CA TYR A 76 8.23 3.90 15.80
C TYR A 76 9.61 4.11 15.17
N ALA A 77 9.68 5.00 14.17
CA ALA A 77 10.94 5.45 13.63
C ALA A 77 11.70 6.26 14.69
N ASP A 78 13.02 6.06 14.78
CA ASP A 78 13.83 6.85 15.68
C ASP A 78 13.97 8.30 15.18
N LYS A 79 14.35 9.20 16.10
CA LYS A 79 14.48 10.63 15.81
C LYS A 79 15.52 10.91 14.72
N LEU A 80 16.57 10.09 14.62
CA LEU A 80 17.64 10.28 13.65
C LEU A 80 17.12 9.97 12.24
N THR A 81 16.44 8.84 12.05
CA THR A 81 15.77 8.47 10.80
C THR A 81 14.79 9.55 10.36
N VAL A 82 13.91 10.03 11.26
CA VAL A 82 12.96 11.10 10.94
C VAL A 82 13.66 12.42 10.59
N SER A 83 14.70 12.80 11.34
CA SER A 83 15.42 14.07 11.11
C SER A 83 16.09 14.15 9.74
N ARG A 84 16.64 13.02 9.26
CA ARG A 84 17.28 12.91 7.94
C ARG A 84 16.29 13.12 6.80
N LEU A 85 15.00 12.89 7.04
CA LEU A 85 13.95 13.02 6.02
C LEU A 85 13.31 14.41 5.99
N LYS A 86 13.45 15.20 7.07
CA LYS A 86 12.86 16.54 7.15
C LYS A 86 13.31 17.45 6.00
N PHE A 87 14.56 17.32 5.57
CA PHE A 87 15.14 18.14 4.50
C PHE A 87 14.48 17.87 3.13
N ASP A 88 13.98 16.64 2.91
CA ASP A 88 13.45 16.22 1.61
C ASP A 88 11.93 16.30 1.51
N VAL A 89 11.21 16.27 2.64
CA VAL A 89 9.74 16.43 2.69
C VAL A 89 9.28 17.79 2.17
N GLU A 90 10.09 18.83 2.33
CA GLU A 90 9.79 20.17 1.82
C GLU A 90 9.69 20.22 0.30
N SER A 91 10.37 19.32 -0.41
CA SER A 91 10.38 19.21 -1.88
C SER A 91 9.20 18.40 -2.46
N MET A 92 8.38 17.79 -1.61
CA MET A 92 7.32 16.89 -2.06
C MET A 92 6.05 17.64 -2.45
N LYS A 93 5.39 17.18 -3.52
CA LYS A 93 4.06 17.66 -3.92
C LYS A 93 2.97 17.32 -2.90
N ILE A 94 3.11 16.16 -2.24
CA ILE A 94 2.27 15.76 -1.11
C ILE A 94 3.14 15.95 0.13
N LYS A 95 2.80 16.93 0.97
CA LYS A 95 3.54 17.21 2.20
C LYS A 95 2.98 16.34 3.33
N PRO A 96 3.68 15.28 3.78
CA PRO A 96 3.27 14.55 4.97
C PRO A 96 3.26 15.45 6.21
N THR A 97 2.41 15.11 7.18
CA THR A 97 2.58 15.66 8.52
C THR A 97 3.80 15.01 9.13
N LEU A 98 4.87 15.77 9.33
CA LEU A 98 6.03 15.36 10.13
C LEU A 98 5.64 15.36 11.62
N SER A 99 4.70 14.48 12.00
CA SER A 99 4.36 14.23 13.39
C SER A 99 5.54 13.56 14.10
N LYS A 100 5.51 13.53 15.44
CA LYS A 100 6.56 12.88 16.24
C LYS A 100 6.55 11.35 16.12
N GLU A 101 5.49 10.77 15.57
CA GLU A 101 5.20 9.34 15.57
C GLU A 101 5.09 8.87 14.12
N VAL A 102 6.24 8.64 13.49
CA VAL A 102 6.34 8.04 12.16
C VAL A 102 6.41 6.53 12.36
N LEU A 103 5.51 5.78 11.73
CA LEU A 103 5.58 4.33 11.77
C LEU A 103 6.59 3.84 10.73
N LEU A 104 7.36 2.84 11.10
CA LEU A 104 8.29 2.15 10.23
C LEU A 104 7.80 0.72 10.07
N ILE A 105 7.44 0.36 8.84
CA ILE A 105 7.20 -1.02 8.44
C ILE A 105 8.55 -1.60 8.06
N SER A 106 8.95 -2.65 8.78
CA SER A 106 10.07 -3.48 8.36
C SER A 106 9.56 -4.79 7.80
N MET A 107 9.99 -5.12 6.58
CA MET A 107 9.62 -6.33 5.85
C MET A 107 10.88 -7.18 5.63
N ILE A 108 10.77 -8.50 5.70
CA ILE A 108 11.91 -9.38 5.40
C ILE A 108 12.23 -9.27 3.89
N ALA A 109 13.50 -9.04 3.55
CA ALA A 109 14.02 -8.98 2.18
C ALA A 109 13.38 -7.90 1.27
N SER A 110 12.75 -6.89 1.86
CA SER A 110 12.25 -5.69 1.16
C SER A 110 12.75 -4.44 1.87
N PRO A 111 12.99 -3.33 1.14
CA PRO A 111 13.22 -2.03 1.75
C PRO A 111 12.10 -1.70 2.75
N ASP A 112 12.50 -1.05 3.84
CA ASP A 112 11.56 -0.58 4.85
C ASP A 112 10.69 0.56 4.30
N MET A 113 9.55 0.81 4.95
CA MET A 113 8.67 1.92 4.59
C MET A 113 8.36 2.79 5.81
N LEU A 114 8.58 4.10 5.66
CA LEU A 114 8.19 5.09 6.65
C LEU A 114 6.82 5.65 6.31
N LEU A 115 5.91 5.57 7.27
CA LEU A 115 4.54 6.02 7.17
C LEU A 115 4.36 7.29 8.00
N PHE A 116 4.00 8.35 7.31
CA PHE A 116 3.64 9.61 7.92
C PHE A 116 2.14 9.75 7.91
N ASN A 117 1.56 10.32 8.97
CA ASN A 117 0.13 10.62 8.98
C ASN A 117 -0.22 11.54 7.81
N ASP A 118 -1.27 11.19 7.08
CA ASP A 118 -1.83 12.05 6.06
C ASP A 118 -2.41 13.33 6.71
N LEU A 119 -2.40 14.44 5.96
CA LEU A 119 -2.90 15.73 6.43
C LEU A 119 -4.41 15.74 6.70
N SER A 120 -5.15 14.76 6.18
CA SER A 120 -6.58 14.62 6.40
C SER A 120 -6.96 14.23 7.83
N GLY A 121 -6.02 13.67 8.61
CA GLY A 121 -6.29 13.20 9.98
C GLY A 121 -7.17 11.96 10.08
N ILE A 122 -7.46 11.29 8.95
CA ILE A 122 -8.22 10.04 8.90
C ILE A 122 -7.37 8.91 9.49
N PRO A 123 -7.83 8.20 10.54
CA PRO A 123 -7.10 7.08 11.11
C PRO A 123 -6.78 6.02 10.04
N GLY A 124 -5.53 5.55 10.03
CA GLY A 124 -5.08 4.52 9.09
C GLY A 124 -4.73 5.04 7.69
N LEU A 125 -4.82 6.35 7.44
CA LEU A 125 -4.38 6.95 6.19
C LEU A 125 -2.98 7.55 6.34
N PHE A 126 -2.05 7.08 5.51
CA PHE A 126 -0.64 7.44 5.58
C PHE A 126 -0.08 7.84 4.23
N VAL A 127 1.01 8.60 4.28
CA VAL A 127 1.95 8.79 3.18
C VAL A 127 3.17 7.91 3.47
N GLY A 128 3.35 6.87 2.66
CA GLY A 128 4.47 5.94 2.71
C GLY A 128 5.66 6.41 1.89
N MET A 129 6.86 6.24 2.45
CA MET A 129 8.13 6.48 1.77
C MET A 129 9.04 5.27 1.91
N ILE A 130 9.50 4.75 0.78
CA ILE A 130 10.44 3.63 0.78
C ILE A 130 11.82 4.11 1.23
N TYR A 131 12.38 3.42 2.20
CA TYR A 131 13.60 3.75 2.90
C TYR A 131 14.44 2.50 3.10
N ASP A 132 15.67 2.53 2.61
CA ASP A 132 16.63 1.48 2.86
C ASP A 132 17.30 1.73 4.22
N THR A 133 16.96 0.92 5.22
CA THR A 133 17.56 1.00 6.55
C THR A 133 19.00 0.48 6.60
N VAL A 134 19.39 -0.40 5.67
CA VAL A 134 20.73 -1.00 5.62
C VAL A 134 21.73 0.02 5.09
N GLU A 135 21.43 0.61 3.93
CA GLU A 135 22.26 1.68 3.38
C GLU A 135 21.98 3.04 4.02
N ASN A 136 20.92 3.13 4.84
CA ASN A 136 20.44 4.38 5.42
C ASN A 136 20.19 5.44 4.32
N LYS A 137 19.61 5.00 3.20
CA LYS A 137 19.34 5.82 2.02
C LYS A 137 17.88 5.74 1.65
N LYS A 138 17.35 6.86 1.19
CA LYS A 138 16.06 6.89 0.50
C LYS A 138 16.21 6.24 -0.86
N MET A 139 15.27 5.38 -1.22
CA MET A 139 15.13 4.98 -2.62
C MET A 139 14.41 6.11 -3.38
N PRO A 140 14.82 6.47 -4.61
CA PRO A 140 14.28 7.60 -5.38
C PRO A 140 12.83 7.44 -5.86
N LYS A 141 12.00 6.68 -5.13
CA LYS A 141 10.60 6.42 -5.42
C LYS A 141 9.71 7.58 -4.95
N LYS A 142 8.60 7.76 -5.67
CA LYS A 142 7.54 8.72 -5.33
C LYS A 142 6.90 8.31 -3.98
N PRO A 143 6.37 9.27 -3.19
CA PRO A 143 5.57 8.92 -2.02
C PRO A 143 4.35 8.10 -2.44
N HIS A 144 3.99 7.14 -1.60
CA HIS A 144 2.86 6.24 -1.77
C HIS A 144 1.74 6.66 -0.83
N LYS A 145 0.49 6.72 -1.30
CA LYS A 145 -0.64 6.90 -0.40
C LYS A 145 -1.06 5.51 0.09
N MET A 146 -1.09 5.30 1.40
CA MET A 146 -1.36 4.02 2.03
C MET A 146 -2.60 4.11 2.89
N ALA A 147 -3.56 3.21 2.70
CA ALA A 147 -4.73 3.06 3.57
C ALA A 147 -4.60 1.77 4.38
N MET A 148 -4.92 1.84 5.68
CA MET A 148 -4.84 0.71 6.60
C MET A 148 -6.09 0.66 7.47
N LYS A 149 -6.59 -0.55 7.68
CA LYS A 149 -7.77 -0.79 8.51
C LYS A 149 -7.61 -2.05 9.34
N LEU A 150 -7.84 -1.92 10.63
CA LEU A 150 -7.98 -3.05 11.55
C LEU A 150 -9.40 -3.59 11.46
N LEU A 151 -9.53 -4.90 11.35
CA LEU A 151 -10.80 -5.61 11.25
C LEU A 151 -10.96 -6.54 12.45
N HIS A 152 -12.21 -6.86 12.79
CA HIS A 152 -12.56 -7.78 13.87
C HIS A 152 -11.75 -7.50 15.16
N LYS A 153 -11.80 -6.25 15.63
CA LYS A 153 -11.06 -5.79 16.83
C LYS A 153 -9.54 -5.96 16.73
N GLY A 154 -8.99 -5.85 15.51
CA GLY A 154 -7.55 -5.91 15.25
C GLY A 154 -6.98 -7.33 15.19
N GLN A 155 -7.81 -8.31 14.85
CA GLN A 155 -7.36 -9.66 14.48
C GLN A 155 -6.74 -9.67 13.08
N TYR A 156 -7.30 -8.87 12.16
CA TYR A 156 -6.81 -8.73 10.80
C TYR A 156 -6.44 -7.29 10.51
N LEU A 157 -5.48 -7.12 9.61
CA LEU A 157 -5.02 -5.84 9.11
C LEU A 157 -5.13 -5.85 7.59
N LEU A 158 -5.99 -4.98 7.07
CA LEU A 158 -6.09 -4.68 5.64
C LEU A 158 -5.15 -3.51 5.34
N MET A 159 -4.30 -3.66 4.34
CA MET A 159 -3.39 -2.60 3.87
C MET A 159 -3.55 -2.43 2.37
N THR A 160 -3.68 -1.20 1.91
CA THR A 160 -3.80 -0.86 0.48
C THR A 160 -2.82 0.23 0.12
N ASP A 161 -2.03 0.02 -0.93
CA ASP A 161 -1.31 1.09 -1.63
C ASP A 161 -2.23 1.71 -2.68
N CYS A 162 -2.74 2.90 -2.40
CA CYS A 162 -3.64 3.64 -3.27
C CYS A 162 -2.99 4.07 -4.60
N SER A 163 -1.66 4.05 -4.66
CA SER A 163 -0.91 4.48 -5.85
C SER A 163 -0.90 3.39 -6.92
N PHE A 164 -0.96 2.13 -6.51
CA PHE A 164 -0.86 0.95 -7.38
C PHE A 164 -2.08 0.01 -7.29
N GLY A 165 -2.98 0.24 -6.34
CA GLY A 165 -4.18 -0.59 -6.13
C GLY A 165 -3.90 -1.93 -5.48
N THR A 166 -2.68 -2.18 -5.02
CA THR A 166 -2.31 -3.43 -4.33
C THR A 166 -2.90 -3.42 -2.93
N THR A 167 -3.67 -4.45 -2.59
CA THR A 167 -4.24 -4.64 -1.25
C THR A 167 -3.74 -5.95 -0.66
N SER A 168 -3.52 -5.99 0.64
CA SER A 168 -3.18 -7.21 1.37
C SER A 168 -4.04 -7.38 2.62
N LEU A 169 -4.39 -8.63 2.92
CA LEU A 169 -5.00 -9.04 4.18
C LEU A 169 -3.96 -9.78 5.00
N SER A 170 -3.67 -9.23 6.16
CA SER A 170 -2.65 -9.72 7.07
C SER A 170 -3.24 -10.14 8.41
N VAL A 171 -2.59 -11.10 9.05
CA VAL A 171 -2.98 -11.70 10.32
C VAL A 171 -1.80 -11.64 11.28
N ARG A 172 -2.10 -11.60 12.57
CA ARG A 172 -1.08 -11.71 13.62
C ARG A 172 -0.39 -13.07 13.57
N LYS A 173 0.94 -13.08 13.52
CA LYS A 173 1.72 -14.33 13.47
C LYS A 173 1.59 -15.16 14.75
N ASP A 174 1.42 -14.50 15.89
CA ASP A 174 1.26 -15.09 17.22
C ASP A 174 -0.16 -15.58 17.52
N ASN A 175 -1.16 -15.11 16.77
CA ASN A 175 -2.54 -15.55 16.90
C ASN A 175 -3.11 -15.81 15.49
N ARG A 176 -2.85 -17.02 14.98
CA ARG A 176 -3.23 -17.45 13.64
C ARG A 176 -4.61 -18.12 13.67
N PRO A 177 -5.67 -17.49 13.11
CA PRO A 177 -6.94 -18.14 12.82
C PRO A 177 -6.76 -19.19 11.72
N LYS A 178 -7.75 -20.06 11.54
CA LYS A 178 -7.73 -21.07 10.46
C LYS A 178 -7.79 -20.40 9.10
N ARG A 179 -7.18 -20.99 8.06
CA ARG A 179 -7.19 -20.42 6.70
C ARG A 179 -8.60 -20.10 6.20
N ALA A 180 -9.56 -20.99 6.44
CA ALA A 180 -10.97 -20.80 6.09
C ALA A 180 -11.59 -19.55 6.76
N GLU A 181 -11.16 -19.20 7.98
CA GLU A 181 -11.64 -17.98 8.66
C GLU A 181 -11.04 -16.73 8.01
N ILE A 182 -9.78 -16.80 7.56
CA ILE A 182 -9.14 -15.71 6.83
C ILE A 182 -9.80 -15.53 5.46
N GLU A 183 -10.13 -16.62 4.77
CA GLU A 183 -10.87 -16.62 3.50
C GLU A 183 -12.26 -15.99 3.65
N ALA A 184 -12.99 -16.35 4.71
CA ALA A 184 -14.29 -15.76 5.01
C ALA A 184 -14.21 -14.24 5.23
N VAL A 185 -13.09 -13.72 5.74
CA VAL A 185 -12.85 -12.27 5.83
C VAL A 185 -12.51 -11.69 4.45
N ALA A 186 -11.67 -12.37 3.66
CA ALA A 186 -11.23 -11.91 2.35
C ALA A 186 -12.39 -11.74 1.35
N VAL A 187 -13.36 -12.66 1.33
CA VAL A 187 -14.51 -12.60 0.40
C VAL A 187 -15.48 -11.45 0.67
N ASN A 188 -15.42 -10.82 1.85
CA ASN A 188 -16.27 -9.67 2.17
C ASN A 188 -15.83 -8.39 1.45
N PHE A 189 -14.68 -8.40 0.78
CA PHE A 189 -14.16 -7.25 0.05
C PHE A 189 -14.56 -7.29 -1.42
N THR A 190 -15.18 -6.21 -1.90
CA THR A 190 -15.48 -6.00 -3.31
C THR A 190 -14.24 -5.48 -4.06
N LEU A 191 -13.16 -6.26 -4.06
CA LEU A 191 -11.86 -5.92 -4.66
C LEU A 191 -11.45 -6.87 -5.79
N GLY A 192 -12.38 -7.73 -6.22
CA GLY A 192 -12.10 -8.87 -7.11
C GLY A 192 -11.60 -10.09 -6.33
N ASP A 193 -11.18 -11.12 -7.08
CA ASP A 193 -10.71 -12.37 -6.48
C ASP A 193 -9.33 -12.20 -5.83
N PRO A 194 -9.17 -12.58 -4.55
CA PRO A 194 -7.87 -12.52 -3.90
C PRO A 194 -6.96 -13.65 -4.39
N PHE A 195 -5.67 -13.33 -4.51
CA PHE A 195 -4.61 -14.33 -4.64
C PHE A 195 -4.19 -14.81 -3.25
N PRO A 196 -4.19 -16.12 -3.00
CA PRO A 196 -3.64 -16.66 -1.76
C PRO A 196 -2.13 -16.43 -1.71
N ALA A 197 -1.64 -16.10 -0.52
CA ALA A 197 -0.23 -16.04 -0.19
C ALA A 197 0.07 -17.08 0.90
N CYS A 198 1.37 -17.35 1.12
CA CYS A 198 1.84 -18.22 2.19
C CYS A 198 1.09 -19.59 2.17
N ILE A 199 0.94 -20.17 0.97
CA ILE A 199 0.16 -21.40 0.76
C ILE A 199 0.77 -22.65 1.41
N MET A 200 2.06 -22.60 1.75
CA MET A 200 2.79 -23.69 2.40
C MET A 200 2.67 -23.67 3.94
N ASP A 201 2.07 -22.64 4.53
CA ASP A 201 1.84 -22.56 5.98
C ASP A 201 0.66 -23.46 6.36
N LYS A 202 0.94 -24.41 7.25
CA LYS A 202 -0.08 -25.33 7.78
C LYS A 202 -0.99 -24.62 8.76
N ASP A 203 -2.24 -25.08 8.82
CA ASP A 203 -3.18 -24.61 9.82
C ASP A 203 -2.72 -24.99 11.24
N PRO A 204 -3.11 -24.23 12.29
CA PRO A 204 -2.66 -24.45 13.67
C PRO A 204 -3.03 -25.81 14.30
N GLU A 205 -3.80 -26.65 13.60
CA GLU A 205 -4.30 -27.95 14.07
C GLU A 205 -3.90 -29.14 13.15
N GLU A 206 -3.01 -28.93 12.16
CA GLU A 206 -2.38 -29.98 11.32
C GLU A 206 -0.95 -30.32 11.75
#